data_AF-A0A349KQ02-F1
#
_entry.id   AF-A0A349KQ02-F1
#
_cell.length_a   1.000
_cell.length_b   1.000
_cell.length_c   1.000
_cell.angle_alpha   90.00
_cell.angle_beta   90.00
_cell.angle_gamma   90.00
#
_symmetry.space_group_name_H-M   'P 1'
#
loop_
_entity.id
_entity.type
_entity.pdbx_description
1 polymer ?
#
loop_
_entity_poly.entity_id
_entity_poly.type
_entity_poly.pdbx_seq_one_letter_code
_entity_poly.pdbx_strand_id
1 'polypeptide(L)'
;MAGPSQPQVTDEVWDDDRVKSFLEMEAYGGNVDFHVLMRAYRGMRPADFERFLPFFIDANHDLDATDDQGRTLWTTIEEHRQGADFIALRKKHQQSSSQSA
;
A
#
# COMPACT_ATOMS: atom_id res chain seq x y z
N MET A 1 -7.23 31.76 -3.23
CA MET A 1 -6.88 30.57 -2.42
C MET A 1 -7.09 29.36 -3.31
N ALA A 2 -6.01 28.77 -3.86
CA ALA A 2 -6.09 27.51 -4.60
C ALA A 2 -5.56 26.42 -3.66
N GLY A 3 -6.43 25.50 -3.26
CA GLY A 3 -6.14 24.31 -2.47
C GLY A 3 -7.12 23.21 -2.88
N PRO A 4 -6.70 21.94 -2.94
CA PRO A 4 -6.65 21.22 -4.21
C PRO A 4 -7.83 20.28 -4.47
N SER A 5 -8.01 19.98 -5.76
CA SER A 5 -8.92 19.01 -6.35
C SER A 5 -8.75 17.62 -5.71
N GLN A 6 -9.67 17.20 -4.84
CA GLN A 6 -9.81 15.80 -4.48
C GLN A 6 -10.86 15.19 -5.42
N PRO A 7 -10.51 14.18 -6.24
CA PRO A 7 -11.47 13.54 -7.11
C PRO A 7 -12.52 12.82 -6.26
N GLN A 8 -13.79 13.07 -6.59
CA GLN A 8 -14.94 12.34 -6.07
C GLN A 8 -14.70 10.83 -6.16
N VAL A 9 -14.74 10.14 -5.03
CA VAL A 9 -14.81 8.67 -4.99
C VAL A 9 -16.23 8.30 -4.64
N THR A 10 -16.99 7.90 -5.66
CA THR A 10 -18.38 7.49 -5.60
C THR A 10 -18.48 5.96 -5.37
N ASP A 11 -19.30 5.59 -4.39
CA ASP A 11 -20.14 4.37 -4.28
C ASP A 11 -19.69 3.03 -3.65
N GLU A 12 -18.60 2.94 -2.91
CA GLU A 12 -18.47 1.91 -1.85
C GLU A 12 -17.44 2.41 -0.85
N VAL A 13 -17.87 2.76 0.36
CA VAL A 13 -17.03 3.46 1.35
C VAL A 13 -15.98 2.50 1.92
N TRP A 14 -14.87 2.34 1.23
CA TRP A 14 -13.61 1.94 1.85
C TRP A 14 -13.02 3.20 2.48
N ASP A 15 -13.44 3.48 3.71
CA ASP A 15 -13.05 4.70 4.42
C ASP A 15 -11.56 4.66 4.77
N ASP A 16 -10.96 5.85 4.88
CA ASP A 16 -9.55 5.99 5.29
C ASP A 16 -9.34 5.38 6.69
N ASP A 17 -10.38 5.40 7.53
CA ASP A 17 -10.41 4.76 8.84
C ASP A 17 -10.18 3.25 8.73
N ARG A 18 -10.88 2.57 7.82
CA ARG A 18 -10.74 1.12 7.60
C ARG A 18 -9.35 0.78 7.06
N VAL A 19 -8.80 1.62 6.20
CA VAL A 19 -7.45 1.47 5.65
C VAL A 19 -6.40 1.61 6.76
N LYS A 20 -6.56 2.61 7.64
CA LYS A 20 -5.70 2.82 8.81
C LYS A 20 -5.80 1.69 9.83
N SER A 21 -6.96 1.04 9.99
CA SER A 21 -7.09 -0.13 10.87
C SER A 21 -6.16 -1.29 10.47
N PHE A 22 -5.69 -1.34 9.20
CA PHE A 22 -4.68 -2.33 8.81
C PHE A 22 -3.29 -2.01 9.37
N LEU A 23 -2.94 -0.72 9.54
CA LEU A 23 -1.68 -0.28 10.14
C LEU A 23 -1.60 -0.64 11.62
N GLU A 24 -2.75 -0.64 12.30
CA GLU A 24 -2.87 -1.01 13.71
C GLU A 24 -2.78 -2.54 13.93
N MET A 25 -2.62 -3.34 12.87
CA MET A 25 -2.50 -4.79 13.03
C MET A 25 -1.13 -5.19 13.57
N GLU A 26 -1.16 -5.90 14.69
CA GLU A 26 0.02 -6.54 15.24
C GLU A 26 0.33 -7.85 14.49
N ALA A 27 1.59 -8.03 14.10
CA ALA A 27 2.07 -9.32 13.64
C ALA A 27 2.55 -10.13 14.84
N TYR A 28 2.06 -11.38 14.95
CA TYR A 28 2.46 -12.31 16.01
C TYR A 28 3.90 -12.84 15.84
N GLY A 29 4.57 -12.52 14.73
CA GLY A 29 5.97 -12.87 14.44
C GLY A 29 6.40 -12.34 13.06
N GLY A 30 7.71 -12.19 12.86
CA GLY A 30 8.27 -11.64 11.62
C GLY A 30 8.14 -10.11 11.52
N ASN A 31 8.17 -9.59 10.29
CA ASN A 31 8.07 -8.15 10.02
C ASN A 31 6.60 -7.70 9.94
N VAL A 32 6.18 -6.83 10.87
CA VAL A 32 4.84 -6.23 10.92
C VAL A 32 4.44 -5.63 9.59
N ASP A 33 5.35 -4.87 8.97
CA ASP A 33 5.09 -4.11 7.76
C ASP A 33 4.74 -5.05 6.60
N PHE A 34 5.51 -6.14 6.44
CA PHE A 34 5.24 -7.16 5.43
C PHE A 34 3.87 -7.82 5.66
N HIS A 35 3.54 -8.16 6.91
CA HIS A 35 2.26 -8.76 7.26
C HIS A 35 1.08 -7.85 6.93
N VAL A 36 1.20 -6.57 7.29
CA VAL A 36 0.18 -5.56 7.00
C VAL A 36 0.03 -5.37 5.49
N LEU A 37 1.12 -5.18 4.76
CA LEU A 37 1.14 -5.04 3.30
C LEU A 37 0.51 -6.23 2.59
N MET A 38 0.87 -7.45 2.99
CA MET A 38 0.33 -8.65 2.39
C MET A 38 -1.17 -8.79 2.65
N ARG A 39 -1.64 -8.36 3.83
CA ARG A 39 -3.07 -8.38 4.14
C ARG A 39 -3.83 -7.28 3.39
N ALA A 40 -3.25 -6.09 3.23
CA ALA A 40 -3.80 -5.03 2.40
C ALA A 40 -3.91 -5.49 0.95
N TYR A 41 -2.87 -6.11 0.37
CA TYR A 41 -2.91 -6.67 -0.98
C TYR A 41 -4.01 -7.71 -1.17
N ARG A 42 -4.19 -8.62 -0.19
CA ARG A 42 -5.22 -9.68 -0.28
C ARG A 42 -6.64 -9.17 0.01
N GLY A 43 -6.76 -8.08 0.75
CA GLY A 43 -8.03 -7.54 1.22
C GLY A 43 -8.55 -6.38 0.39
N MET A 44 -7.70 -5.61 -0.27
CA MET A 44 -8.03 -4.35 -0.95
C MET A 44 -7.93 -4.48 -2.48
N ARG A 45 -8.65 -3.62 -3.19
CA ARG A 45 -8.50 -3.47 -4.64
C ARG A 45 -7.30 -2.58 -4.95
N PRO A 46 -6.73 -2.64 -6.17
CA PRO A 46 -5.61 -1.78 -6.57
C PRO A 46 -5.88 -0.28 -6.34
N ALA A 47 -7.09 0.19 -6.65
CA ALA A 47 -7.48 1.59 -6.45
C ALA A 47 -7.44 2.03 -4.97
N ASP A 48 -7.88 1.16 -4.06
CA ASP A 48 -7.84 1.42 -2.61
C ASP A 48 -6.39 1.33 -2.09
N PHE A 49 -5.60 0.40 -2.63
CA PHE A 49 -4.20 0.23 -2.27
C PHE A 49 -3.32 1.42 -2.68
N GLU A 50 -3.61 2.08 -3.81
CA GLU A 50 -2.94 3.33 -4.20
C GLU A 50 -3.09 4.41 -3.12
N ARG A 51 -4.25 4.46 -2.45
CA ARG A 51 -4.50 5.37 -1.32
C ARG A 51 -3.84 4.88 -0.02
N PHE A 52 -3.69 3.58 0.17
CA PHE A 52 -3.02 3.00 1.34
C PHE A 52 -1.51 3.28 1.38
N LEU A 53 -0.83 3.24 0.22
CA LEU A 53 0.62 3.47 0.11
C LEU A 53 1.13 4.72 0.86
N PRO A 54 0.57 5.94 0.65
CA PRO A 54 1.02 7.12 1.37
C PRO A 54 0.74 7.05 2.88
N PHE A 55 -0.39 6.48 3.32
CA PHE A 55 -0.66 6.29 4.76
C PHE A 55 0.35 5.34 5.43
N PHE A 56 0.76 4.30 4.71
CA PHE A 56 1.75 3.34 5.18
C PHE A 56 3.12 4.01 5.40
N ILE A 57 3.56 4.82 4.43
CA ILE A 57 4.81 5.58 4.54
C ILE A 57 4.72 6.66 5.62
N ASP A 58 3.60 7.36 5.72
CA ASP A 58 3.36 8.42 6.73
C ASP A 58 3.40 7.86 8.16
N ALA A 59 2.91 6.62 8.35
CA ALA A 59 3.03 5.87 9.59
C ALA A 59 4.44 5.27 9.84
N ASN A 60 5.45 5.64 9.05
CA ASN A 60 6.84 5.21 9.17
C ASN A 60 7.04 3.69 8.97
N HIS A 61 6.21 3.06 8.15
CA HIS A 61 6.37 1.65 7.77
C HIS A 61 7.16 1.48 6.47
N ASP A 62 7.82 0.32 6.32
CA ASP A 62 8.66 0.03 5.16
C ASP A 62 7.92 -0.73 4.05
N LEU A 63 7.79 -0.12 2.86
CA LEU A 63 7.15 -0.76 1.70
C LEU A 63 7.94 -1.94 1.14
N ASP A 64 9.24 -1.99 1.39
CA ASP A 64 10.16 -3.03 0.97
C ASP A 64 10.42 -4.03 2.12
N ALA A 65 9.54 -4.07 3.11
CA ALA A 65 9.57 -5.02 4.20
C ALA A 65 9.61 -6.46 3.68
N THR A 66 10.46 -7.26 4.30
CA THR A 66 10.67 -8.67 3.94
C THR A 66 10.05 -9.61 4.97
N ASP A 67 9.60 -10.78 4.49
CA ASP A 67 9.25 -11.90 5.37
C ASP A 67 10.49 -12.49 6.07
N ASP A 68 10.27 -13.50 6.90
CA ASP A 68 11.32 -14.28 7.58
C ASP A 68 12.34 -14.91 6.61
N GLN A 69 11.96 -15.09 5.34
CA GLN A 69 12.80 -15.65 4.29
C GLN A 69 13.51 -14.56 3.46
N GLY A 70 13.39 -13.28 3.82
CA GLY A 70 14.02 -12.17 3.11
C GLY A 70 13.32 -11.78 1.80
N ARG A 71 12.06 -12.18 1.59
CA ARG A 71 11.29 -11.86 0.38
C ARG A 71 10.30 -10.73 0.63
N THR A 72 10.23 -9.79 -0.30
CA THR A 72 9.28 -8.68 -0.22
C THR A 72 7.89 -9.07 -0.73
N LEU A 73 6.88 -8.26 -0.38
CA LEU A 73 5.56 -8.41 -0.97
C LEU A 73 5.64 -8.37 -2.51
N TRP A 74 6.43 -7.43 -3.05
CA TRP A 74 6.58 -7.22 -4.49
C TRP A 74 7.08 -8.46 -5.20
N THR A 75 8.13 -9.09 -4.66
CA THR A 75 8.65 -10.36 -5.19
C THR A 75 7.61 -11.46 -5.15
N THR A 76 6.81 -11.52 -4.08
CA THR A 76 5.76 -12.53 -3.91
C THR A 76 4.61 -12.34 -4.91
N ILE A 77 4.18 -11.09 -5.13
CA ILE A 77 3.06 -10.79 -6.03
C ILE A 77 3.48 -10.65 -7.49
N GLU A 78 4.78 -10.60 -7.79
CA GLU A 78 5.29 -10.54 -9.16
C GLU A 78 4.85 -11.74 -10.00
N GLU A 79 4.81 -12.93 -9.39
CA GLU A 79 4.32 -14.15 -10.04
C GLU A 79 2.78 -14.20 -10.15
N HIS A 80 2.07 -13.28 -9.48
CA HIS A 80 0.61 -13.24 -9.46
C HIS A 80 0.06 -12.33 -10.56
N ARG A 81 -0.94 -12.83 -11.30
CA ARG A 81 -1.63 -12.06 -12.36
C ARG A 81 -2.19 -10.71 -11.85
N GLN A 82 -2.69 -10.68 -10.63
CA GLN A 82 -3.25 -9.47 -10.01
C GLN A 82 -2.17 -8.57 -9.39
N GLY A 83 -0.97 -9.10 -9.10
CA GLY A 83 0.12 -8.32 -8.50
C GLY A 83 0.73 -7.30 -9.45
N ALA A 84 0.62 -7.53 -10.76
CA ALA A 84 1.08 -6.59 -11.78
C ALA A 84 0.47 -5.19 -11.62
N ASP A 85 -0.82 -5.10 -11.30
CA ASP A 85 -1.51 -3.82 -11.05
C ASP A 85 -0.91 -3.08 -9.84
N PHE A 86 -0.67 -3.80 -8.74
CA PHE A 86 -0.10 -3.22 -7.51
C PHE A 86 1.36 -2.79 -7.70
N ILE A 87 2.16 -3.59 -8.41
CA ILE A 87 3.55 -3.23 -8.74
C ILE A 87 3.57 -1.97 -9.62
N ALA A 88 2.65 -1.85 -10.58
CA ALA A 88 2.54 -0.67 -11.42
C ALA A 88 2.19 0.58 -10.60
N LEU A 89 1.26 0.46 -9.64
CA LEU A 89 0.90 1.54 -8.71
C LEU A 89 2.09 1.99 -7.85
N ARG A 90 2.85 1.04 -7.28
CA ARG A 90 4.06 1.36 -6.51
C ARG A 90 5.09 2.11 -7.37
N LYS A 91 5.35 1.64 -8.60
CA LYS A 91 6.28 2.30 -9.53
C LYS A 91 5.84 3.73 -9.84
N LYS A 92 4.55 3.94 -10.09
CA LYS A 92 3.96 5.27 -10.30
C LYS A 92 4.18 6.18 -9.09
N HIS A 93 4.03 5.65 -7.87
CA HIS A 93 4.29 6.39 -6.63
C HIS A 93 5.78 6.76 -6.49
N GLN A 94 6.70 5.81 -6.73
CA GLN A 94 8.16 6.06 -6.66
C GLN A 94 8.67 7.07 -7.70
N GLN A 95 8.11 7.06 -8.91
CA GLN A 95 8.43 8.02 -9.97
C GLN A 95 7.96 9.43 -9.59
N SER A 96 6.80 9.55 -8.96
CA SER A 96 6.24 10.85 -8.54
C SER A 96 7.07 11.50 -7.43
N SER A 97 7.60 10.70 -6.49
CA SER A 97 8.54 11.18 -5.45
C SER A 97 9.87 11.66 -6.03
N SER A 98 10.29 11.12 -7.19
CA SER A 98 11.58 11.44 -7.81
C SER A 98 11.54 12.64 -8.77
N GLN A 99 10.35 13.17 -9.10
CA GLN A 99 10.18 14.26 -10.07
C GLN A 99 9.97 15.65 -9.42
N SER A 100 10.09 15.75 -8.09
CA SER A 100 9.96 17.01 -7.34
C SER A 100 11.30 17.62 -6.90
N ALA A 101 12.41 17.23 -7.54
CA ALA A 101 13.75 17.77 -7.29
C ALA A 101 14.17 18.78 -8.37
#